data_AF-A0A512UAI4-F1
#
_entry.id   AF-A0A512UAI4-F1
#
_cell.length_a   1.000
_cell.length_b   1.000
_cell.length_c   1.000
_cell.angle_alpha   90.00
_cell.angle_beta   90.00
_cell.angle_gamma   90.00
#
_symmetry.space_group_name_H-M   'P 1'
#
loop_
_entity.id
_entity.type
_entity.pdbx_description
1 polymer ?
#
loop_
_entity_poly.entity_id
_entity_poly.type
_entity_poly.pdbx_seq_one_letter_code
_entity_poly.pdbx_strand_id
1 'polypeptide(L)'
;MCLNNFVNRLQSFVHPCFDHTVFYPQIKHLEITLAAIEVSVLKWKPCPETILKQVAFAKLFFSKLIETTSLLKKFPLSHDMAESLVHKVIQLNVRTFQFYNTHGEPNPEKRHYTHILFNFMYLLRSCRVKFNGLSNVPLATRRVFEDQISQLEKTLQDLETYLPQSQGSRS
;
A
#
# COMPACT_ATOMS: atom_id res chain seq x y z
N MET A 1 4.01 21.06 9.94
CA MET A 1 3.20 20.19 9.05
C MET A 1 2.21 19.45 9.93
N CYS A 2 0.90 19.48 9.65
CA CYS A 2 -0.07 18.70 10.43
C CYS A 2 -0.10 17.23 9.94
N LEU A 3 -0.60 16.32 10.79
CA LEU A 3 -0.61 14.88 10.53
C LEU A 3 -1.39 14.50 9.25
N ASN A 4 -2.52 15.14 8.98
CA ASN A 4 -3.27 14.97 7.71
C ASN A 4 -2.39 15.28 6.50
N ASN A 5 -1.65 16.38 6.52
CA ASN A 5 -0.78 16.76 5.40
C ASN A 5 0.34 15.74 5.21
N PHE A 6 0.85 15.16 6.30
CA PHE A 6 1.87 14.13 6.22
C PHE A 6 1.34 12.87 5.53
N VAL A 7 0.18 12.37 5.94
CA VAL A 7 -0.45 11.21 5.30
C VAL A 7 -0.81 11.50 3.84
N ASN A 8 -1.36 12.67 3.53
CA ASN A 8 -1.63 13.09 2.15
C ASN A 8 -0.36 13.12 1.30
N ARG A 9 0.77 13.59 1.86
CA ARG A 9 2.06 13.55 1.19
C ARG A 9 2.50 12.11 0.92
N LEU A 10 2.34 11.19 1.87
CA LEU A 10 2.60 9.76 1.62
C LEU A 10 1.72 9.20 0.50
N GLN A 11 0.42 9.54 0.50
CA GLN A 11 -0.52 9.13 -0.54
C GLN A 11 -0.15 9.65 -1.93
N SER A 12 0.43 10.85 -2.02
CA SER A 12 0.88 11.39 -3.30
C SER A 12 2.01 10.57 -3.95
N PHE A 13 2.79 9.82 -3.17
CA PHE A 13 3.83 8.95 -3.75
C PHE A 13 3.26 7.69 -4.37
N VAL A 14 2.05 7.24 -4.00
CA VAL A 14 1.49 5.95 -4.45
C VAL A 14 0.52 6.09 -5.62
N HIS A 15 0.18 7.31 -6.04
CA HIS A 15 -0.80 7.56 -7.09
C HIS A 15 -0.18 8.35 -8.26
N PRO A 16 -0.30 7.89 -9.53
CA PRO A 16 -1.01 6.69 -10.00
C PRO A 16 -0.23 5.37 -9.79
N CYS A 17 1.10 5.45 -9.62
CA CYS A 17 2.02 4.36 -9.32
C CYS A 17 3.07 4.81 -8.30
N PHE A 18 3.73 3.87 -7.62
CA PHE A 18 4.78 4.22 -6.66
C PHE A 18 6.13 4.39 -7.36
N ASP A 19 6.61 5.63 -7.43
CA ASP A 19 7.94 5.95 -7.93
C ASP A 19 8.95 5.99 -6.77
N HIS A 20 9.61 4.85 -6.56
CA HIS A 20 10.63 4.71 -5.53
C HIS A 20 11.86 5.62 -5.78
N THR A 21 12.10 6.07 -7.01
CA THR A 21 13.23 6.97 -7.34
C THR A 21 12.96 8.40 -6.87
N VAL A 22 11.69 8.83 -6.91
CA VAL A 22 11.25 10.13 -6.38
C VAL A 22 11.09 10.08 -4.86
N PHE A 23 10.62 8.96 -4.31
CA PHE A 23 10.44 8.81 -2.87
C PHE A 23 11.78 8.69 -2.11
N TYR A 24 12.76 7.97 -2.65
CA TYR A 24 14.00 7.65 -1.93
C TYR A 24 14.76 8.89 -1.39
N PRO A 25 14.97 9.97 -2.17
CA PRO A 25 15.61 11.19 -1.66
C PRO A 25 14.83 11.90 -0.54
N GLN A 26 13.53 11.61 -0.41
CA GLN A 26 12.64 12.26 0.57
C GLN A 26 12.62 11.56 1.93
N ILE A 27 13.14 10.33 2.03
CA ILE A 27 13.02 9.47 3.23
C ILE A 27 13.50 10.20 4.49
N LYS A 28 14.72 10.74 4.49
CA LYS A 28 15.31 11.40 5.66
C LYS A 28 14.46 12.59 6.13
N HIS A 29 13.94 13.39 5.19
CA HIS A 29 13.10 14.53 5.53
C HIS A 29 11.73 14.10 6.08
N LEU A 30 11.12 13.07 5.50
CA LEU A 30 9.86 12.50 5.98
C LEU A 30 10.00 11.89 7.38
N GLU A 31 11.11 11.21 7.65
CA GLU A 31 11.44 10.64 8.96
C GLU A 31 11.55 11.72 10.05
N ILE A 32 12.31 12.79 9.78
CA ILE A 32 12.40 13.95 10.69
C ILE A 32 11.02 14.56 10.93
N THR A 33 10.21 14.68 9.87
CA THR A 33 8.86 15.24 9.96
C THR A 33 7.95 14.36 10.83
N LEU A 34 8.00 13.05 10.65
CA LEU A 34 7.22 12.09 11.43
C LEU A 34 7.61 12.13 12.91
N ALA A 35 8.90 12.15 13.22
CA ALA A 35 9.39 12.28 14.59
C ALA A 35 8.93 13.58 15.27
N ALA A 36 8.94 14.70 14.54
CA ALA A 36 8.44 15.97 15.05
C ALA A 36 6.93 15.93 15.34
N ILE A 37 6.14 15.24 14.50
CA ILE A 37 4.71 15.02 14.73
C ILE A 37 4.51 14.17 16.00
N GLU A 38 5.24 13.07 16.15
CA GLU A 38 5.15 12.21 17.34
C GLU A 38 5.44 12.98 18.64
N VAL A 39 6.52 13.76 18.66
CA VAL A 39 6.87 14.62 19.81
C VAL A 39 5.77 15.64 20.10
N SER A 40 5.15 16.21 19.07
CA SER A 40 4.06 17.18 19.25
C SER A 40 2.81 16.54 19.83
N VAL A 41 2.45 15.34 19.38
CA VAL A 41 1.31 14.56 19.88
C VAL A 41 1.51 14.14 21.34
N LEU A 42 2.72 13.73 21.72
CA LEU A 42 3.04 13.33 23.10
C LEU A 42 2.95 14.49 24.12
N LYS A 43 3.09 15.73 23.65
CA LYS A 43 2.96 16.93 24.50
C LYS A 43 1.51 17.28 24.80
N TRP A 44 0.55 16.80 24.02
CA TRP A 44 -0.87 17.02 24.27
C TRP A 44 -1.40 15.96 25.24
N LYS A 45 -1.68 16.35 26.49
CA LYS A 45 -2.27 15.46 27.50
C LYS A 45 -3.59 16.02 28.00
N PRO A 46 -4.70 15.25 27.95
CA PRO A 46 -4.83 13.94 27.32
C PRO A 46 -4.83 14.02 25.78
N CYS A 47 -4.17 13.07 25.10
CA CYS A 47 -4.22 12.96 23.64
C CYS A 47 -5.44 12.14 23.23
N PRO A 48 -6.27 12.60 22.27
CA PRO A 48 -7.37 11.80 21.74
C PRO A 48 -6.89 10.49 21.10
N GLU A 49 -7.60 9.39 21.33
CA GLU A 49 -7.29 8.06 20.76
C GLU A 49 -7.25 8.08 19.22
N THR A 50 -8.12 8.88 18.60
CA THR A 50 -8.17 9.06 17.14
C THR A 50 -6.86 9.60 16.57
N ILE A 51 -6.21 10.54 17.27
CA ILE A 51 -4.90 11.08 16.88
C ILE A 51 -3.81 10.03 17.04
N LEU A 52 -3.85 9.22 18.10
CA LEU A 52 -2.89 8.13 18.30
C LEU A 52 -2.99 7.07 17.20
N LYS A 53 -4.21 6.66 16.83
CA LYS A 53 -4.47 5.74 15.70
C LYS A 53 -3.93 6.32 14.40
N GLN A 54 -4.14 7.60 14.16
CA GLN A 54 -3.67 8.27 12.96
C GLN A 54 -2.13 8.33 12.89
N VAL A 55 -1.44 8.60 14.00
CA VAL A 55 0.03 8.53 14.07
C VAL A 55 0.51 7.11 13.78
N ALA A 56 -0.12 6.09 14.39
CA ALA A 56 0.23 4.70 14.14
C ALA A 56 0.07 4.31 12.66
N PHE A 57 -1.01 4.75 12.01
CA PHE A 57 -1.22 4.55 10.59
C PHE A 57 -0.14 5.25 9.74
N ALA A 58 0.18 6.51 10.03
CA ALA A 58 1.22 7.26 9.32
C ALA A 58 2.59 6.57 9.41
N LYS A 59 2.95 6.03 10.58
CA LYS A 59 4.18 5.25 10.79
C LYS A 59 4.19 3.97 9.96
N LEU A 60 3.09 3.21 10.01
CA LEU A 60 2.93 1.98 9.25
C LEU A 60 3.07 2.24 7.74
N PHE A 61 2.38 3.26 7.24
CA PHE A 61 2.41 3.62 5.83
C PHE A 61 3.82 4.07 5.39
N PHE A 62 4.46 4.96 6.16
CA PHE A 62 5.83 5.40 5.86
C PHE A 62 6.82 4.23 5.85
N SER A 63 6.78 3.37 6.86
CA SER A 63 7.63 2.17 6.95
C SER A 63 7.44 1.26 5.74
N LYS A 64 6.19 1.04 5.33
CA LYS A 64 5.89 0.20 4.16
C LYS A 64 6.45 0.78 2.87
N LEU A 65 6.45 2.10 2.68
CA LEU A 65 7.06 2.75 1.52
C LEU A 65 8.59 2.55 1.47
N ILE A 66 9.27 2.58 2.62
CA ILE A 66 10.72 2.30 2.72
C ILE A 66 11.03 0.84 2.37
N GLU A 67 10.26 -0.09 2.93
CA GLU A 67 10.37 -1.53 2.64
C GLU A 67 10.16 -1.77 1.13
N THR A 68 9.07 -1.24 0.57
CA THR A 68 8.74 -1.31 -0.86
C THR A 68 9.86 -0.73 -1.72
N THR A 69 10.45 0.40 -1.33
CA THR A 69 11.60 0.99 -2.06
C THR A 69 12.77 0.02 -2.14
N SER A 70 13.06 -0.67 -1.03
CA SER A 70 14.15 -1.65 -0.98
C SER A 70 13.87 -2.88 -1.85
N LEU A 71 12.61 -3.34 -1.87
CA LEU A 71 12.19 -4.44 -2.73
C LEU A 71 12.22 -4.07 -4.21
N LEU A 72 11.74 -2.89 -4.60
CA LEU A 72 11.74 -2.44 -6.00
C LEU A 72 13.14 -2.20 -6.56
N LYS A 73 14.12 -1.87 -5.71
CA LYS A 73 15.54 -1.84 -6.09
C LYS A 73 16.11 -3.24 -6.37
N LYS A 74 15.64 -4.25 -5.62
CA LYS A 74 16.06 -5.66 -5.80
C LYS A 74 15.37 -6.31 -7.00
N PHE A 75 14.14 -5.91 -7.28
CA PHE A 75 13.32 -6.39 -8.39
C PHE A 75 13.00 -5.22 -9.33
N PRO A 76 14.01 -4.69 -10.05
CA PRO A 76 13.77 -3.63 -11.01
C PRO A 76 12.85 -4.12 -12.13
N LEU A 77 12.27 -3.17 -12.87
CA LEU A 77 11.56 -3.53 -14.10
C LEU A 77 12.60 -4.07 -15.10
N SER A 78 12.68 -5.39 -15.26
CA SER A 78 13.68 -6.07 -16.07
C SER A 78 13.04 -6.82 -17.24
N HIS A 79 13.87 -7.39 -18.12
CA HIS A 79 13.37 -8.28 -19.19
C HIS A 79 12.98 -9.68 -18.65
N ASP A 80 13.30 -10.00 -17.40
CA ASP A 80 12.88 -11.24 -16.78
C ASP A 80 11.40 -11.16 -16.38
N MET A 81 10.62 -12.17 -16.80
CA MET A 81 9.17 -12.18 -16.58
C MET A 81 8.81 -12.41 -15.11
N ALA A 82 9.58 -13.22 -14.38
CA ALA A 82 9.31 -13.50 -12.98
C ALA A 82 9.56 -12.25 -12.12
N GLU A 83 10.69 -11.57 -12.32
CA GLU A 83 11.02 -10.31 -11.65
C GLU A 83 10.00 -9.21 -11.98
N SER A 84 9.58 -9.09 -13.23
CA SER A 84 8.53 -8.16 -13.65
C SER A 84 7.20 -8.41 -12.94
N LEU A 85 6.83 -9.67 -12.74
CA LEU A 85 5.62 -10.03 -11.99
C LEU A 85 5.76 -9.72 -10.50
N VAL A 86 6.92 -10.00 -9.89
CA VAL A 86 7.22 -9.61 -8.50
C VAL A 86 7.12 -8.09 -8.33
N HIS A 87 7.78 -7.33 -9.20
CA HIS A 87 7.71 -5.87 -9.24
C HIS A 87 6.26 -5.38 -9.28
N LYS A 88 5.45 -5.96 -10.17
CA LYS A 88 4.04 -5.59 -10.31
C LYS A 88 3.22 -5.87 -9.05
N VAL A 89 3.42 -7.00 -8.38
CA VAL A 89 2.71 -7.32 -7.14
C VAL A 89 3.15 -6.41 -5.99
N ILE A 90 4.45 -6.07 -5.90
CA ILE A 90 4.95 -5.07 -4.94
C ILE A 90 4.28 -3.71 -5.17
N GLN A 91 4.17 -3.27 -6.43
CA GLN A 91 3.46 -2.03 -6.81
C GLN A 91 1.98 -2.08 -6.43
N LEU A 92 1.31 -3.22 -6.60
CA LEU A 92 -0.09 -3.36 -6.19
C LEU A 92 -0.25 -3.28 -4.66
N ASN A 93 0.63 -3.93 -3.90
CA ASN A 93 0.62 -3.88 -2.44
C ASN A 93 0.67 -2.45 -1.92
N VAL A 94 1.65 -1.66 -2.35
CA VAL A 94 1.80 -0.29 -1.88
C VAL A 94 0.65 0.61 -2.34
N ARG A 95 0.05 0.33 -3.50
CA ARG A 95 -1.10 1.10 -3.98
C ARG A 95 -2.39 0.80 -3.21
N THR A 96 -2.45 -0.25 -2.40
CA THR A 96 -3.62 -0.50 -1.54
C THR A 96 -3.84 0.63 -0.53
N PHE A 97 -2.80 1.37 -0.14
CA PHE A 97 -2.94 2.54 0.73
C PHE A 97 -3.83 3.64 0.15
N GLN A 98 -4.09 3.64 -1.16
CA GLN A 98 -5.03 4.57 -1.78
C GLN A 98 -6.49 4.33 -1.35
N PHE A 99 -6.82 3.16 -0.80
CA PHE A 99 -8.17 2.83 -0.34
C PHE A 99 -8.46 3.39 1.06
N TYR A 100 -7.45 3.88 1.77
CA TYR A 100 -7.59 4.40 3.12
C TYR A 100 -7.68 5.94 3.12
N ASN A 101 -8.40 6.50 4.10
CA ASN A 101 -8.42 7.93 4.38
C ASN A 101 -7.16 8.37 5.17
N THR A 102 -7.10 9.64 5.57
CA THR A 102 -5.97 10.18 6.36
C THR A 102 -5.88 9.60 7.77
N HIS A 103 -6.93 8.93 8.25
CA HIS A 103 -7.01 8.29 9.57
C HIS A 103 -6.62 6.81 9.55
N GLY A 104 -6.38 6.24 8.37
CA GLY A 104 -6.05 4.83 8.22
C GLY A 104 -7.25 3.91 8.15
N GLU A 105 -8.44 4.45 7.89
CA GLU A 105 -9.68 3.69 7.73
C GLU A 105 -9.99 3.55 6.23
N PRO A 106 -10.47 2.38 5.76
CA PRO A 106 -10.97 2.24 4.40
C PRO A 106 -12.05 3.27 4.08
N ASN A 107 -11.97 3.88 2.90
CA ASN A 107 -12.87 4.92 2.45
C ASN A 107 -13.68 4.46 1.22
N PRO A 108 -14.79 3.73 1.43
CA PRO A 108 -15.63 3.24 0.33
C PRO A 108 -16.33 4.36 -0.45
N GLU A 109 -16.44 5.56 0.13
CA GLU A 109 -16.99 6.74 -0.55
C GLU A 109 -16.03 7.33 -1.60
N LYS A 110 -14.76 6.89 -1.60
CA LYS A 110 -13.78 7.34 -2.59
C LYS A 110 -14.26 6.96 -3.99
N ARG A 111 -14.24 7.94 -4.89
CA ARG A 111 -14.64 7.76 -6.29
C ARG A 111 -13.94 6.54 -6.89
N HIS A 112 -14.73 5.66 -7.51
CA HIS A 112 -14.28 4.41 -8.12
C HIS A 112 -13.69 3.36 -7.16
N TYR A 113 -13.91 3.44 -5.85
CA TYR A 113 -13.40 2.46 -4.86
C TYR A 113 -13.62 1.00 -5.32
N THR A 114 -14.88 0.63 -5.54
CA THR A 114 -15.28 -0.73 -5.96
C THR A 114 -14.61 -1.16 -7.26
N HIS A 115 -14.57 -0.27 -8.25
CA HIS A 115 -13.97 -0.57 -9.55
C HIS A 115 -12.44 -0.79 -9.43
N ILE A 116 -11.75 0.09 -8.69
CA ILE A 116 -10.31 -0.03 -8.47
C ILE A 116 -10.00 -1.31 -7.66
N LEU A 117 -10.81 -1.64 -6.64
CA LEU A 117 -10.66 -2.85 -5.83
C LEU A 117 -10.79 -4.12 -6.68
N PHE A 118 -11.86 -4.23 -7.48
CA PHE A 118 -12.03 -5.38 -8.39
C PHE A 118 -10.93 -5.47 -9.43
N ASN A 119 -10.44 -4.33 -9.96
CA ASN A 119 -9.30 -4.33 -10.86
C ASN A 119 -8.02 -4.85 -10.16
N PHE A 120 -7.81 -4.53 -8.88
CA PHE A 120 -6.67 -5.06 -8.11
C PHE A 120 -6.78 -6.58 -7.94
N MET A 121 -7.96 -7.10 -7.60
CA MET A 121 -8.21 -8.54 -7.49
C MET A 121 -7.99 -9.26 -8.83
N TYR A 122 -8.46 -8.67 -9.94
CA TYR A 122 -8.23 -9.20 -11.28
C TYR A 122 -6.74 -9.23 -11.64
N LEU A 123 -6.03 -8.12 -11.42
CA LEU A 123 -4.59 -8.03 -11.68
C LEU A 123 -3.80 -9.03 -10.84
N LEU A 124 -4.18 -9.21 -9.57
CA LEU A 124 -3.58 -10.18 -8.67
C LEU A 124 -3.72 -11.62 -9.19
N ARG A 125 -4.94 -12.01 -9.55
CA ARG A 125 -5.22 -13.33 -10.13
C ARG A 125 -4.44 -13.54 -11.43
N SER A 126 -4.39 -12.53 -12.30
CA SER A 126 -3.62 -12.56 -13.55
C SER A 126 -2.13 -12.76 -13.28
N CYS A 127 -1.55 -12.03 -12.32
CA CYS A 127 -0.14 -12.18 -11.95
C CYS A 127 0.16 -13.59 -11.44
N ARG A 128 -0.69 -14.14 -10.55
CA ARG A 128 -0.54 -15.50 -10.02
C ARG A 128 -0.56 -16.56 -11.13
N VAL A 129 -1.54 -16.50 -12.03
CA VAL A 129 -1.65 -17.46 -13.14
C VAL A 129 -0.41 -17.41 -14.02
N LYS A 130 0.05 -16.20 -14.39
CA LYS A 130 1.26 -16.03 -15.21
C LYS A 130 2.51 -16.56 -14.51
N PHE A 131 2.68 -16.24 -13.22
CA PHE A 131 3.86 -16.65 -12.46
C PHE A 131 3.93 -18.17 -12.30
N ASN A 132 2.79 -18.82 -12.05
CA ASN A 132 2.71 -20.28 -11.92
C ASN A 132 3.01 -21.02 -13.24
N GLY A 133 2.85 -20.36 -14.38
CA GLY A 133 3.21 -20.89 -15.69
C GLY A 133 4.71 -20.80 -16.02
N LEU A 134 5.52 -20.11 -15.19
CA LEU A 134 6.95 -19.97 -15.42
C LEU A 134 7.73 -21.19 -14.90
N SER A 135 8.56 -21.78 -15.76
CA SER A 135 9.55 -22.79 -15.40
C SER A 135 10.86 -22.15 -14.92
N ASN A 136 11.61 -22.84 -14.06
CA ASN A 136 12.97 -22.46 -13.63
C ASN A 136 13.09 -21.12 -12.90
N VAL A 137 12.02 -20.64 -12.24
CA VAL A 137 12.09 -19.45 -11.39
C VAL A 137 12.96 -19.72 -10.16
N PRO A 138 13.96 -18.89 -9.85
CA PRO A 138 14.77 -19.03 -8.63
C PRO A 138 13.90 -19.08 -7.37
N LEU A 139 14.25 -19.96 -6.42
CA LEU A 139 13.46 -20.17 -5.19
C LEU A 139 13.27 -18.87 -4.39
N ALA A 140 14.29 -18.01 -4.33
CA ALA A 140 14.21 -16.73 -3.65
C ALA A 140 13.15 -15.81 -4.29
N THR A 141 13.12 -15.70 -5.62
CA THR A 141 12.13 -14.91 -6.37
C THR A 141 10.71 -15.46 -6.15
N ARG A 142 10.56 -16.80 -6.16
CA ARG A 142 9.28 -17.47 -5.87
C ARG A 142 8.76 -17.14 -4.48
N ARG A 143 9.62 -17.22 -3.47
CA ARG A 143 9.25 -16.90 -2.08
C ARG A 143 8.80 -15.45 -1.93
N VAL A 144 9.54 -14.50 -2.50
CA VAL A 144 9.13 -13.08 -2.45
C VAL A 144 7.79 -12.88 -3.16
N PHE A 145 7.58 -13.52 -4.32
CA PHE A 145 6.30 -13.46 -5.02
C PHE A 145 5.15 -13.97 -4.14
N GLU A 146 5.29 -15.16 -3.56
CA GLU A 146 4.26 -15.78 -2.70
C GLU A 146 3.95 -14.94 -1.46
N ASP A 147 4.97 -14.38 -0.81
CA ASP A 147 4.81 -13.49 0.34
C ASP A 147 4.02 -12.22 -0.04
N GLN A 148 4.38 -11.57 -1.15
CA GLN A 148 3.71 -10.35 -1.62
C GLN A 148 2.27 -10.61 -2.08
N ILE A 149 2.01 -11.76 -2.72
CA ILE A 149 0.66 -12.18 -3.10
C ILE A 149 -0.20 -12.41 -1.85
N SER A 150 0.31 -13.17 -0.88
CA SER A 150 -0.41 -13.48 0.37
C SER A 150 -0.76 -12.22 1.16
N GLN A 151 0.18 -11.27 1.24
CA GLN A 151 -0.08 -9.97 1.85
C GLN A 151 -1.20 -9.23 1.12
N LEU A 152 -1.11 -9.12 -0.21
CA LEU A 152 -2.08 -8.38 -1.00
C LEU A 152 -3.48 -9.01 -0.93
N GLU A 153 -3.58 -10.33 -0.98
CA GLU A 153 -4.87 -11.02 -0.84
C GLU A 153 -5.55 -10.71 0.48
N LYS A 154 -4.82 -10.78 1.59
CA LYS A 154 -5.36 -10.45 2.91
C LYS A 154 -5.86 -9.01 2.97
N THR A 155 -5.08 -8.07 2.42
CA THR A 155 -5.49 -6.66 2.35
C THR A 155 -6.71 -6.46 1.47
N LEU A 156 -6.80 -7.10 0.30
CA LEU A 156 -7.97 -6.97 -0.57
C LEU A 156 -9.23 -7.60 0.04
N GLN A 157 -9.10 -8.74 0.73
CA GLN A 157 -10.19 -9.38 1.46
C GLN A 157 -10.72 -8.49 2.59
N ASP A 158 -9.83 -7.85 3.35
CA ASP A 158 -10.22 -6.86 4.37
C ASP A 158 -10.97 -5.67 3.75
N LEU A 159 -10.42 -5.09 2.67
CA LEU A 159 -11.04 -3.97 1.95
C LEU A 159 -12.39 -4.30 1.31
N GLU A 160 -12.62 -5.57 0.94
CA GLU A 160 -13.87 -6.07 0.37
C GLU A 160 -15.02 -6.01 1.39
N THR A 161 -14.72 -6.13 2.69
CA THR A 161 -15.73 -6.06 3.75
C THR A 161 -16.42 -4.69 3.87
N TYR A 162 -15.81 -3.65 3.28
CA TYR A 162 -16.32 -2.28 3.26
C TYR A 162 -17.13 -1.95 2.00
N LEU A 163 -17.30 -2.91 1.08
CA LEU A 163 -18.16 -2.69 -0.07
C LEU A 163 -19.61 -2.46 0.41
N PRO A 164 -20.32 -1.46 -0.17
CA PRO A 164 -21.73 -1.31 0.13
C PRO A 164 -22.41 -2.62 -0.24
N GLN A 165 -23.06 -3.25 0.75
CA GLN A 165 -23.92 -4.40 0.48
C GLN A 165 -24.90 -3.93 -0.57
N SER A 166 -24.81 -4.49 -1.79
CA SER A 166 -25.77 -4.24 -2.85
C SER A 166 -27.13 -4.54 -2.23
N GLN A 167 -27.84 -3.49 -1.79
CA GLN A 167 -29.18 -3.66 -1.24
C GLN A 167 -29.93 -4.32 -2.37
N GLY A 168 -30.26 -5.60 -2.16
CA GLY A 168 -30.78 -6.43 -3.22
C GLY A 168 -31.95 -5.69 -3.84
N SER A 169 -31.82 -5.37 -5.12
CA SER A 169 -32.92 -5.00 -5.98
C SER A 169 -33.87 -6.20 -6.01
N ARG A 170 -34.67 -6.34 -4.95
CA ARG A 170 -35.95 -7.03 -4.97
C ARG A 170 -36.89 -6.10 -5.71
N SER A 171 -36.76 -6.12 -7.03
CA SER A 171 -37.83 -5.75 -7.96
C SER A 171 -38.55 -7.02 -8.37
#